data_AF-A0A947CRM5-F1
#
_entry.id   AF-A0A947CRM5-F1
#
_cell.length_a   1.000
_cell.length_b   1.000
_cell.length_c   1.000
_cell.angle_alpha   90.00
_cell.angle_beta   90.00
_cell.angle_gamma   90.00
#
_symmetry.space_group_name_H-M   'P 1'
#
loop_
_entity.id
_entity.type
_entity.pdbx_description
1 polymer ?
#
loop_
_entity_poly.entity_id
_entity_poly.type
_entity_poly.pdbx_seq_one_letter_code
_entity_poly.pdbx_strand_id
1 'polypeptide(L)'
;MTRRLGLVVALLALACADGGGEDILRGDPGKADLAGSCQGVANGDASPDGCYCDDDCYVYGDCCSDKIAIFGQDITFTTYNAGLVDAVGMVEQRRQPTLDALRENVSDVMCMQEVWSDEDAQRIADELADVYPHSFRQITEADENSWFACKPWHALDLYGLNSCVSDKCSDVSLFECIANQCASEYDELVPECQLCLSANSESPMSCFARAEKFANDGRNGLLLLSRMPIDEPRYTEFPTHLIKRGVITAKVRDFQVQCTHLTADLGRIPYPEGQAVSSWAEEHLSQAALMAEAAGDQQCTILFGDLNTGPEGEGIEGELADNYDQIVGMGYLPGDDQDVGCTHCASNPMVGGSHSSRIDHVLLKNCDPAHAVASFRSFDEPITIVNEGRELESRYSDHYGVTAVLSLFANADLE
;
A
#
# COMPACT_ATOMS: atom_id res chain seq x y z
N MET A 1 46.01 55.09 -35.23
CA MET A 1 46.69 55.85 -34.16
C MET A 1 45.89 55.70 -32.88
N THR A 2 46.60 55.31 -31.83
CA THR A 2 46.17 55.03 -30.45
C THR A 2 45.39 56.17 -29.80
N ARG A 3 44.39 55.83 -28.95
CA ARG A 3 44.34 56.22 -27.52
C ARG A 3 43.15 55.61 -26.76
N ARG A 4 43.46 55.14 -25.54
CA ARG A 4 42.57 54.75 -24.44
C ARG A 4 41.97 56.00 -23.76
N LEU A 5 40.79 55.85 -23.14
CA LEU A 5 40.30 56.40 -21.86
C LEU A 5 38.80 55.99 -21.78
N GLY A 6 38.15 55.63 -20.69
CA GLY A 6 38.46 55.62 -19.26
C GLY A 6 37.19 55.14 -18.53
N LEU A 7 37.40 54.46 -17.42
CA LEU A 7 36.44 53.83 -16.51
C LEU A 7 35.53 54.86 -15.82
N VAL A 8 34.22 54.59 -15.70
CA VAL A 8 33.38 55.11 -14.60
C VAL A 8 32.45 53.99 -14.12
N VAL A 9 32.64 53.65 -12.84
CA VAL A 9 31.86 52.70 -12.04
C VAL A 9 30.63 53.44 -11.49
N ALA A 10 29.44 52.84 -11.62
CA ALA A 10 28.24 53.24 -10.90
C ALA A 10 27.72 52.03 -10.11
N LEU A 11 27.88 52.09 -8.79
CA LEU A 11 27.22 51.21 -7.82
C LEU A 11 25.75 51.60 -7.71
N LEU A 12 24.85 50.66 -7.95
CA LEU A 12 23.44 50.73 -7.58
C LEU A 12 23.18 49.61 -6.58
N ALA A 13 22.98 50.00 -5.32
CA ALA A 13 22.46 49.14 -4.28
C ALA A 13 20.94 49.00 -4.48
N LEU A 14 20.48 47.79 -4.76
CA LEU A 14 19.07 47.42 -4.58
C LEU A 14 18.88 46.98 -3.13
N ALA A 15 17.95 47.64 -2.44
CA ALA A 15 17.42 47.21 -1.16
C ALA A 15 16.41 46.08 -1.41
N CYS A 16 16.67 44.90 -0.84
CA CYS A 16 15.63 43.89 -0.62
C CYS A 16 14.88 44.28 0.65
N ALA A 17 13.56 44.47 0.53
CA ALA A 17 12.67 44.59 1.67
C ALA A 17 12.33 43.18 2.16
N ASP A 18 12.81 42.83 3.36
CA ASP A 18 12.34 41.67 4.12
C ASP A 18 10.88 41.93 4.53
N GLY A 19 9.96 41.20 3.92
CA GLY A 19 8.59 41.06 4.40
C GLY A 19 8.54 39.97 5.46
N GLY A 20 9.10 40.25 6.64
CA GLY A 20 8.89 39.43 7.84
C GLY A 20 7.48 39.67 8.36
N GLY A 21 6.53 38.83 7.96
CA GLY A 21 5.29 38.65 8.74
C GLY A 21 5.70 38.06 10.09
N GLU A 22 5.37 38.74 11.17
CA GLU A 22 5.46 38.16 12.50
C GLU A 22 4.52 36.95 12.53
N ASP A 23 5.08 35.72 12.49
CA ASP A 23 4.38 34.53 12.95
C ASP A 23 3.87 34.85 14.35
N ILE A 24 2.56 35.09 14.47
CA ILE A 24 1.90 35.21 15.75
C ILE A 24 2.09 33.84 16.39
N LEU A 25 3.07 33.74 17.30
CA LEU A 25 3.43 32.52 18.01
C LEU A 25 2.14 31.84 18.46
N ARG A 26 1.83 30.69 17.84
CA ARG A 26 0.76 29.79 18.29
C ARG A 26 0.92 29.64 19.80
N GLY A 27 -0.12 30.03 20.53
CA GLY A 27 -0.06 30.11 21.99
C GLY A 27 0.29 28.76 22.60
N ASP A 28 0.71 28.76 23.87
CA ASP A 28 0.88 27.51 24.63
C ASP A 28 -0.36 26.60 24.42
N PRO A 29 -0.17 25.29 24.15
CA PRO A 29 -1.25 24.36 23.86
C PRO A 29 -2.43 24.49 24.85
N GLY A 30 -3.65 24.56 24.32
CA GLY A 30 -4.88 24.63 25.13
C GLY A 30 -5.45 26.04 25.38
N LYS A 31 -5.19 27.02 24.51
CA LYS A 31 -5.72 28.39 24.61
C LYS A 31 -6.70 28.82 23.52
N ALA A 32 -7.21 27.92 22.67
CA ALA A 32 -8.30 28.34 21.78
C ALA A 32 -9.48 28.87 22.60
N ASP A 33 -9.82 30.12 22.34
CA ASP A 33 -11.13 30.63 22.73
C ASP A 33 -12.14 29.86 21.87
N LEU A 34 -12.87 28.93 22.48
CA LEU A 34 -13.87 28.05 21.82
C LEU A 34 -14.99 28.84 21.11
N ALA A 35 -14.99 30.16 21.21
CA ALA A 35 -15.97 31.06 20.64
C ALA A 35 -15.70 31.42 19.16
N GLY A 36 -14.49 31.15 18.64
CA GLY A 36 -14.15 31.54 17.27
C GLY A 36 -14.71 30.64 16.18
N SER A 37 -14.80 31.24 14.99
CA SER A 37 -15.38 30.64 13.80
C SER A 37 -14.42 30.73 12.62
N CYS A 38 -14.36 29.66 11.84
CA CYS A 38 -13.65 29.61 10.58
C CYS A 38 -14.37 30.31 9.42
N GLN A 39 -15.56 30.87 9.65
CA GLN A 39 -16.40 31.43 8.61
C GLN A 39 -15.78 32.70 8.01
N GLY A 40 -15.43 32.65 6.73
CA GLY A 40 -14.82 33.77 6.03
C GLY A 40 -13.36 34.03 6.42
N VAL A 41 -12.74 33.10 7.15
CA VAL A 41 -11.30 33.04 7.39
C VAL A 41 -10.66 32.30 6.20
N ALA A 42 -9.36 32.47 5.95
CA ALA A 42 -8.64 31.63 4.97
C ALA A 42 -8.03 30.41 5.69
N ASN A 43 -7.85 29.29 4.99
CA ASN A 43 -7.12 28.15 5.55
C ASN A 43 -5.69 28.59 5.89
N GLY A 44 -5.19 28.28 7.10
CA GLY A 44 -3.90 28.77 7.61
C GLY A 44 -3.99 29.94 8.59
N ASP A 45 -5.09 30.69 8.58
CA ASP A 45 -5.23 31.88 9.42
C ASP A 45 -5.94 31.56 10.74
N ALA A 46 -5.56 32.29 11.79
CA ALA A 46 -6.38 32.38 12.99
C ALA A 46 -7.66 33.14 12.67
N SER A 47 -8.79 32.63 13.15
CA SER A 47 -10.03 33.41 13.21
C SER A 47 -9.81 34.70 14.03
N PRO A 48 -10.65 35.74 13.83
CA PRO A 48 -10.59 36.96 14.64
C PRO A 48 -10.66 36.73 16.15
N ASP A 49 -11.24 35.60 16.57
CA ASP A 49 -11.42 35.20 17.96
C ASP A 49 -10.31 34.25 18.47
N GLY A 50 -9.29 33.97 17.65
CA GLY A 50 -8.03 33.36 18.08
C GLY A 50 -7.93 31.84 18.02
N CYS A 51 -8.96 31.13 17.54
CA CYS A 51 -8.83 29.72 17.15
C CYS A 51 -8.32 29.59 15.71
N TYR A 52 -7.65 28.49 15.39
CA TYR A 52 -7.02 28.27 14.08
C TYR A 52 -7.87 27.41 13.15
N CYS A 53 -7.71 27.67 11.85
CA CYS A 53 -8.47 27.05 10.78
C CYS A 53 -7.64 26.12 9.88
N ASP A 54 -6.41 25.82 10.27
CA ASP A 54 -5.49 24.88 9.61
C ASP A 54 -5.39 23.52 10.31
N ASP A 55 -4.72 22.54 9.71
CA ASP A 55 -4.65 21.17 10.23
C ASP A 55 -3.77 20.99 11.47
N ASP A 56 -2.73 21.81 11.59
CA ASP A 56 -1.87 21.84 12.78
C ASP A 56 -2.68 22.18 14.04
N CYS A 57 -3.83 22.86 13.92
CA CYS A 57 -4.66 23.20 15.07
C CYS A 57 -5.07 21.99 15.94
N TYR A 58 -5.15 20.79 15.36
CA TYR A 58 -5.49 19.58 16.12
C TYR A 58 -4.33 19.13 17.02
N VAL A 59 -3.10 19.35 16.58
CA VAL A 59 -1.89 19.05 17.34
C VAL A 59 -1.77 19.99 18.54
N TYR A 60 -2.12 21.27 18.34
CA TYR A 60 -2.03 22.29 19.39
C TYR A 60 -3.30 22.41 20.26
N GLY A 61 -4.38 21.73 19.87
CA GLY A 61 -5.66 21.76 20.57
C GLY A 61 -6.35 23.13 20.49
N ASP A 62 -6.17 23.85 19.38
CA ASP A 62 -6.63 25.22 19.20
C ASP A 62 -7.56 25.44 17.97
N CYS A 63 -8.17 24.37 17.46
CA CYS A 63 -9.10 24.46 16.35
C CYS A 63 -10.37 25.24 16.67
N CYS A 64 -10.86 26.01 15.68
CA CYS A 64 -12.22 26.53 15.74
C CYS A 64 -13.24 25.40 15.77
N SER A 65 -14.32 25.59 16.54
CA SER A 65 -15.35 24.57 16.74
C SER A 65 -16.08 24.18 15.45
N ASP A 66 -16.11 25.10 14.49
CA ASP A 66 -16.73 24.93 13.18
C ASP A 66 -15.70 24.73 12.05
N LYS A 67 -14.40 24.61 12.36
CA LYS A 67 -13.38 24.36 11.33
C LYS A 67 -13.78 23.19 10.44
N ILE A 68 -14.22 22.09 11.04
CA ILE A 68 -14.66 20.90 10.30
C ILE A 68 -15.88 21.21 9.42
N ALA A 69 -16.81 22.02 9.91
CA ALA A 69 -18.01 22.38 9.15
C ALA A 69 -17.72 23.34 7.99
N ILE A 70 -16.64 24.13 8.10
CA ILE A 70 -16.34 25.23 7.16
C ILE A 70 -15.25 24.86 6.17
N PHE A 71 -14.20 24.20 6.64
CA PHE A 71 -13.07 23.77 5.83
C PHE A 71 -13.06 22.27 5.57
N GLY A 72 -14.00 21.51 6.15
CA GLY A 72 -14.36 20.16 5.69
C GLY A 72 -13.13 19.37 5.37
N GLN A 73 -12.42 18.96 6.43
CA GLN A 73 -11.08 18.37 6.30
C GLN A 73 -10.99 17.46 5.09
N ASP A 74 -10.01 17.76 4.25
CA ASP A 74 -9.52 16.79 3.31
C ASP A 74 -9.29 15.49 4.08
N ILE A 75 -9.80 14.39 3.53
CA ILE A 75 -9.64 13.07 4.12
C ILE A 75 -8.55 12.35 3.35
N THR A 76 -7.64 11.73 4.08
CA THR A 76 -6.49 11.03 3.50
C THR A 76 -6.67 9.52 3.57
N PHE A 77 -6.44 8.85 2.44
CA PHE A 77 -6.48 7.40 2.33
C PHE A 77 -5.13 6.89 1.89
N THR A 78 -4.57 5.93 2.62
CA THR A 78 -3.29 5.31 2.27
C THR A 78 -3.45 3.82 2.04
N THR A 79 -2.87 3.31 0.96
CA THR A 79 -2.60 1.87 0.81
C THR A 79 -1.12 1.59 0.97
N TYR A 80 -0.78 0.48 1.61
CA TYR A 80 0.60 0.06 1.80
C TYR A 80 0.72 -1.47 1.93
N ASN A 81 1.35 -2.11 0.95
CA ASN A 81 1.79 -3.49 1.06
C ASN A 81 3.05 -3.53 1.93
N ALA A 82 2.94 -4.08 3.14
CA ALA A 82 4.01 -4.03 4.13
C ALA A 82 5.11 -5.09 3.93
N GLY A 83 4.89 -6.09 3.06
CA GLY A 83 5.85 -7.15 2.78
C GLY A 83 6.38 -7.82 4.06
N LEU A 84 5.51 -8.07 5.05
CA LEU A 84 5.87 -8.71 6.32
C LEU A 84 5.88 -10.22 6.19
N VAL A 85 6.66 -10.71 5.23
CA VAL A 85 6.89 -12.12 4.93
C VAL A 85 8.36 -12.38 4.64
N ASP A 86 8.85 -13.55 5.04
CA ASP A 86 10.26 -13.92 4.88
C ASP A 86 10.76 -13.84 3.43
N ALA A 87 9.86 -14.00 2.45
CA ALA A 87 10.18 -13.90 1.03
C ALA A 87 10.71 -12.52 0.62
N VAL A 88 10.23 -11.44 1.25
CA VAL A 88 10.69 -10.06 1.01
C VAL A 88 12.02 -9.80 1.75
N GLY A 89 12.38 -10.67 2.70
CA GLY A 89 13.67 -10.61 3.40
C GLY A 89 13.73 -9.56 4.50
N MET A 90 14.58 -9.84 5.50
CA MET A 90 14.91 -8.93 6.61
C MET A 90 13.69 -8.35 7.36
N VAL A 91 12.59 -9.12 7.44
CA VAL A 91 11.33 -8.70 8.08
C VAL A 91 11.58 -8.24 9.52
N GLU A 92 12.34 -9.04 10.28
CA GLU A 92 12.68 -8.74 11.68
C GLU A 92 13.35 -7.37 11.85
N GLN A 93 14.28 -7.02 10.95
CA GLN A 93 15.02 -5.77 10.98
C GLN A 93 14.17 -4.58 10.52
N ARG A 94 13.24 -4.80 9.59
CA ARG A 94 12.35 -3.75 9.03
C ARG A 94 11.11 -3.48 9.88
N ARG A 95 10.69 -4.42 10.71
CA ARG A 95 9.42 -4.34 11.45
C ARG A 95 9.28 -3.06 12.28
N GLN A 96 10.27 -2.74 13.12
CA GLN A 96 10.19 -1.52 13.94
C GLN A 96 10.29 -0.24 13.09
N PRO A 97 11.26 -0.08 12.16
CA PRO A 97 11.27 1.06 11.24
C PRO A 97 9.94 1.26 10.51
N THR A 98 9.28 0.18 10.10
CA THR A 98 7.97 0.23 9.44
C THR A 98 6.90 0.77 10.39
N LEU A 99 6.83 0.27 11.63
CA LEU A 99 5.91 0.79 12.65
C LEU A 99 6.13 2.29 12.94
N ASP A 100 7.39 2.70 13.05
CA ASP A 100 7.76 4.10 13.27
C ASP A 100 7.29 4.97 12.09
N ALA A 101 7.50 4.51 10.85
CA ALA A 101 7.04 5.22 9.66
C ALA A 101 5.51 5.29 9.55
N LEU A 102 4.78 4.24 9.93
CA LEU A 102 3.30 4.23 9.96
C LEU A 102 2.74 5.24 10.97
N ARG A 103 3.46 5.44 12.09
CA ARG A 103 3.13 6.42 13.12
C ARG A 103 3.40 7.85 12.67
N GLU A 104 4.43 8.08 11.84
CA GLU A 104 4.81 9.39 11.32
C GLU A 104 4.00 9.81 10.08
N ASN A 105 3.71 8.86 9.18
CA ASN A 105 2.93 9.07 7.96
C ASN A 105 1.45 8.84 8.21
N VAL A 106 0.86 9.74 9.01
CA VAL A 106 -0.52 9.61 9.47
C VAL A 106 -1.49 9.94 8.33
N SER A 107 -2.27 8.94 7.94
CA SER A 107 -3.47 9.12 7.12
C SER A 107 -4.71 8.96 7.97
N ASP A 108 -5.89 9.30 7.45
CA ASP A 108 -7.13 9.13 8.18
C ASP A 108 -7.64 7.70 8.14
N VAL A 109 -7.43 7.02 7.01
CA VAL A 109 -7.76 5.60 6.82
C VAL A 109 -6.63 4.92 6.04
N MET A 110 -6.16 3.79 6.53
CA MET A 110 -5.07 3.03 5.91
C MET A 110 -5.46 1.57 5.66
N CYS A 111 -5.24 1.09 4.44
CA CYS A 111 -5.34 -0.32 4.07
C CYS A 111 -3.92 -0.87 4.01
N MET A 112 -3.64 -1.83 4.88
CA MET A 112 -2.39 -2.55 4.86
C MET A 112 -2.60 -3.92 4.22
N GLN A 113 -1.68 -4.31 3.35
CA GLN A 113 -1.59 -5.66 2.79
C GLN A 113 -0.34 -6.36 3.31
N GLU A 114 -0.31 -7.68 3.14
CA GLU A 114 0.81 -8.53 3.56
C GLU A 114 1.16 -8.47 5.04
N VAL A 115 0.15 -8.19 5.88
CA VAL A 115 0.23 -8.35 7.33
C VAL A 115 -0.23 -9.77 7.68
N TRP A 116 0.63 -10.73 7.36
CA TRP A 116 0.29 -12.14 7.34
C TRP A 116 0.06 -12.71 8.74
N SER A 117 1.02 -12.53 9.65
CA SER A 117 0.97 -13.15 10.98
C SER A 117 -0.04 -12.46 11.90
N ASP A 118 -0.63 -13.23 12.82
CA ASP A 118 -1.52 -12.68 13.85
C ASP A 118 -0.75 -11.78 14.83
N GLU A 119 0.53 -12.08 15.05
CA GLU A 119 1.42 -11.30 15.91
C GLU A 119 1.70 -9.91 15.31
N ASP A 120 2.07 -9.82 14.04
CA ASP A 120 2.33 -8.55 13.37
C ASP A 120 1.07 -7.67 13.32
N ALA A 121 -0.08 -8.26 12.97
CA ALA A 121 -1.34 -7.53 12.93
C ALA A 121 -1.73 -6.97 14.30
N GLN A 122 -1.62 -7.79 15.36
CA GLN A 122 -1.93 -7.35 16.72
C GLN A 122 -0.94 -6.27 17.17
N ARG A 123 0.35 -6.45 16.88
CA ARG A 123 1.39 -5.48 17.22
C ARG A 123 1.16 -4.13 16.56
N ILE A 124 0.86 -4.09 15.26
CA ILE A 124 0.53 -2.86 14.53
C ILE A 124 -0.69 -2.18 15.17
N ALA A 125 -1.75 -2.92 15.45
CA ALA A 125 -2.96 -2.38 16.06
C ALA A 125 -2.71 -1.80 17.47
N ASP A 126 -1.93 -2.50 18.30
CA ASP A 126 -1.65 -2.08 19.68
C ASP A 126 -0.67 -0.90 19.73
N GLU A 127 0.43 -0.97 18.96
CA GLU A 127 1.45 0.08 18.95
C GLU A 127 0.99 1.34 18.23
N LEU A 128 -0.01 1.28 17.36
CA LEU A 128 -0.56 2.47 16.70
C LEU A 128 -1.91 2.91 17.28
N ALA A 129 -2.38 2.33 18.38
CA ALA A 129 -3.71 2.64 18.95
C ALA A 129 -3.88 4.11 19.38
N ASP A 130 -2.79 4.83 19.66
CA ASP A 130 -2.80 6.27 19.95
C ASP A 130 -3.04 7.14 18.71
N VAL A 131 -2.71 6.62 17.52
CA VAL A 131 -2.90 7.29 16.22
C VAL A 131 -4.16 6.78 15.52
N TYR A 132 -4.30 5.46 15.43
CA TYR A 132 -5.41 4.73 14.81
C TYR A 132 -6.17 3.93 15.88
N PRO A 133 -7.06 4.56 16.67
CA PRO A 133 -7.81 3.87 17.72
C PRO A 133 -8.83 2.86 17.19
N HIS A 134 -9.06 2.81 15.87
CA HIS A 134 -9.97 1.87 15.23
C HIS A 134 -9.21 1.01 14.22
N SER A 135 -9.35 -0.31 14.35
CA SER A 135 -8.78 -1.26 13.41
C SER A 135 -9.74 -2.41 13.13
N PHE A 136 -9.61 -3.03 11.96
CA PHE A 136 -10.35 -4.22 11.60
C PHE A 136 -9.50 -5.19 10.80
N ARG A 137 -9.56 -6.46 11.19
CA ARG A 137 -8.96 -7.60 10.49
C ARG A 137 -9.91 -8.79 10.58
N GLN A 138 -10.11 -9.47 9.46
CA GLN A 138 -10.71 -10.80 9.46
C GLN A 138 -9.59 -11.84 9.53
N ILE A 139 -9.64 -12.72 10.52
CA ILE A 139 -8.74 -13.88 10.56
C ILE A 139 -9.31 -14.95 9.62
N THR A 140 -8.47 -15.47 8.73
CA THR A 140 -8.78 -16.60 7.83
C THR A 140 -7.77 -17.72 8.10
N GLU A 141 -8.18 -18.96 7.88
CA GLU A 141 -7.35 -20.14 8.12
C GLU A 141 -7.27 -20.98 6.84
N ALA A 142 -6.25 -21.83 6.75
CA ALA A 142 -6.15 -22.81 5.68
C ALA A 142 -7.31 -23.82 5.78
N ASP A 143 -7.88 -24.22 4.65
CA ASP A 143 -8.94 -25.23 4.65
C ASP A 143 -8.33 -26.61 4.96
N GLU A 144 -8.66 -27.21 6.11
CA GLU A 144 -8.10 -28.50 6.61
C GLU A 144 -8.19 -29.66 5.60
N ASN A 145 -9.09 -29.57 4.62
CA ASN A 145 -9.36 -30.62 3.63
C ASN A 145 -8.80 -30.31 2.24
N SER A 146 -7.98 -29.27 2.10
CA SER A 146 -7.34 -28.90 0.84
C SER A 146 -5.82 -28.89 1.00
N TRP A 147 -5.12 -29.60 0.13
CA TRP A 147 -3.67 -29.71 0.18
C TRP A 147 -3.11 -29.80 -1.24
N PHE A 148 -1.88 -29.32 -1.39
CA PHE A 148 -1.04 -29.69 -2.51
C PHE A 148 -0.05 -30.76 -2.05
N ALA A 149 0.32 -31.66 -2.96
CA ALA A 149 1.30 -32.69 -2.67
C ALA A 149 1.91 -33.20 -3.98
N CYS A 150 3.21 -33.42 -3.95
CA CYS A 150 3.84 -34.24 -4.95
C CYS A 150 3.40 -35.69 -4.80
N LYS A 151 3.18 -36.36 -5.93
CA LYS A 151 2.92 -37.80 -5.92
C LYS A 151 4.22 -38.53 -5.57
N PRO A 152 4.17 -39.69 -4.88
CA PRO A 152 5.38 -40.38 -4.42
C PRO A 152 6.41 -40.72 -5.52
N TRP A 153 6.00 -40.83 -6.78
CA TRP A 153 6.90 -41.08 -7.90
C TRP A 153 7.64 -39.84 -8.42
N HIS A 154 7.27 -38.62 -7.99
CA HIS A 154 8.00 -37.36 -8.25
C HIS A 154 9.10 -37.09 -7.21
N ALA A 155 9.39 -38.07 -6.35
CA ALA A 155 10.40 -37.93 -5.30
C ALA A 155 11.78 -37.55 -5.84
N LEU A 156 12.19 -38.13 -6.97
CA LEU A 156 13.50 -37.88 -7.57
C LEU A 156 13.62 -36.44 -8.07
N ASP A 157 12.56 -35.90 -8.66
CA ASP A 157 12.51 -34.53 -9.17
C ASP A 157 12.63 -33.53 -7.99
N LEU A 158 11.88 -33.76 -6.91
CA LEU A 158 12.02 -32.98 -5.66
C LEU A 158 13.40 -33.09 -5.03
N TYR A 159 14.02 -34.27 -5.02
CA TYR A 159 15.39 -34.44 -4.52
C TYR A 159 16.40 -33.66 -5.38
N GLY A 160 16.18 -33.60 -6.70
CA GLY A 160 16.97 -32.78 -7.62
C GLY A 160 16.92 -31.31 -7.23
N LEU A 161 15.71 -30.76 -7.08
CA LEU A 161 15.52 -29.37 -6.64
C LEU A 161 16.13 -29.14 -5.24
N ASN A 162 15.86 -30.03 -4.28
CA ASN A 162 16.40 -29.90 -2.92
C ASN A 162 17.94 -29.92 -2.90
N SER A 163 18.57 -30.74 -3.75
CA SER A 163 20.03 -30.75 -3.88
C SER A 163 20.53 -29.42 -4.42
N CYS A 164 19.90 -28.89 -5.47
CA CYS A 164 20.27 -27.58 -6.00
C CYS A 164 20.13 -26.48 -4.93
N VAL A 165 19.01 -26.51 -4.19
CA VAL A 165 18.75 -25.55 -3.12
C VAL A 165 19.82 -25.63 -2.02
N SER A 166 20.15 -26.84 -1.57
CA SER A 166 21.17 -27.05 -0.54
C SER A 166 22.57 -26.62 -0.99
N ASP A 167 22.86 -26.76 -2.28
CA ASP A 167 24.18 -26.44 -2.85
C ASP A 167 24.35 -24.96 -3.19
N LYS A 168 23.26 -24.26 -3.55
CA LYS A 168 23.32 -22.90 -4.13
C LYS A 168 22.64 -21.82 -3.29
N CYS A 169 21.66 -22.18 -2.44
CA CYS A 169 20.89 -21.21 -1.66
C CYS A 169 21.55 -20.96 -0.31
N SER A 170 22.54 -20.08 -0.30
CA SER A 170 23.01 -19.43 0.93
C SER A 170 22.62 -17.96 0.89
N ASP A 171 22.06 -17.45 1.99
CA ASP A 171 21.86 -16.02 2.24
C ASP A 171 20.83 -15.28 1.35
N VAL A 172 19.94 -16.01 0.68
CA VAL A 172 18.78 -15.47 -0.08
C VAL A 172 17.51 -16.23 0.27
N SER A 173 16.34 -15.67 -0.04
CA SER A 173 15.07 -16.38 0.15
C SER A 173 15.03 -17.65 -0.73
N LEU A 174 14.33 -18.69 -0.27
CA LEU A 174 14.21 -19.92 -1.06
C LEU A 174 13.60 -19.62 -2.43
N PHE A 175 12.59 -18.76 -2.48
CA PHE A 175 11.90 -18.39 -3.71
C PHE A 175 12.85 -17.70 -4.70
N GLU A 176 13.59 -16.69 -4.25
CA GLU A 176 14.57 -15.98 -5.08
C GLU A 176 15.65 -16.94 -5.60
N CYS A 177 16.14 -17.82 -4.73
CA CYS A 177 17.14 -18.80 -5.12
C CYS A 177 16.61 -19.81 -6.15
N ILE A 178 15.39 -20.31 -5.96
CA ILE A 178 14.76 -21.22 -6.92
C ILE A 178 14.61 -20.52 -8.27
N ALA A 179 14.09 -19.29 -8.28
CA ALA A 179 13.87 -18.51 -9.50
C ALA A 179 15.16 -18.23 -10.27
N ASN A 180 16.27 -17.95 -9.57
CA ASN A 180 17.51 -17.47 -10.19
C ASN A 180 18.59 -18.56 -10.37
N GLN A 181 18.66 -19.53 -9.46
CA GLN A 181 19.79 -20.47 -9.38
C GLN A 181 19.38 -21.94 -9.60
N CYS A 182 18.11 -22.27 -9.35
CA CYS A 182 17.56 -23.63 -9.47
C CYS A 182 16.33 -23.71 -10.39
N ALA A 183 16.22 -22.77 -11.33
CA ALA A 183 15.08 -22.67 -12.23
C ALA A 183 14.90 -23.93 -13.09
N SER A 184 16.00 -24.50 -13.59
CA SER A 184 15.95 -25.73 -14.39
C SER A 184 15.33 -26.89 -13.62
N GLU A 185 15.75 -27.09 -12.37
CA GLU A 185 15.26 -28.15 -11.50
C GLU A 185 13.80 -27.91 -11.10
N TYR A 186 13.39 -26.65 -10.97
CA TYR A 186 11.99 -26.29 -10.72
C TYR A 186 11.09 -26.50 -11.94
N ASP A 187 11.55 -26.16 -13.14
CA ASP A 187 10.80 -26.29 -14.39
C ASP A 187 10.59 -27.76 -14.79
N GLU A 188 11.43 -28.67 -14.28
CA GLU A 188 11.26 -30.12 -14.45
C GLU A 188 10.16 -30.72 -13.55
N LEU A 189 9.69 -29.97 -12.54
CA LEU A 189 8.62 -30.43 -11.67
C LEU A 189 7.27 -30.42 -12.37
N VAL A 190 6.41 -31.37 -12.00
CA VAL A 190 5.00 -31.35 -12.43
C VAL A 190 4.22 -30.22 -11.75
N PRO A 191 3.13 -29.73 -12.35
CA PRO A 191 2.40 -28.57 -11.84
C PRO A 191 1.94 -28.67 -10.38
N GLU A 192 1.49 -29.85 -9.93
CA GLU A 192 1.04 -30.00 -8.54
C GLU A 192 2.18 -29.87 -7.52
N CYS A 193 3.41 -30.20 -7.92
CA CYS A 193 4.61 -29.98 -7.12
C CYS A 193 4.99 -28.50 -7.09
N GLN A 194 4.96 -27.82 -8.23
CA GLN A 194 5.24 -26.39 -8.34
C GLN A 194 4.27 -25.58 -7.46
N LEU A 195 2.97 -25.88 -7.52
CA LEU A 195 1.94 -25.29 -6.65
C LEU A 195 2.19 -25.55 -5.17
N CYS A 196 2.57 -26.78 -4.81
CA CYS A 196 2.89 -27.10 -3.42
C CYS A 196 4.04 -26.23 -2.89
N LEU A 197 5.12 -26.09 -3.67
CA LEU A 197 6.29 -25.31 -3.29
C LEU A 197 5.97 -23.82 -3.17
N SER A 198 5.12 -23.30 -4.06
CA SER A 198 4.65 -21.91 -4.00
C SER A 198 3.83 -21.62 -2.74
N ALA A 199 3.10 -22.60 -2.20
CA ALA A 199 2.38 -22.44 -0.93
C ALA A 199 3.24 -22.77 0.30
N ASN A 200 4.32 -23.55 0.17
CA ASN A 200 5.08 -24.13 1.28
C ASN A 200 6.60 -23.96 1.05
N SER A 201 7.07 -22.72 1.08
CA SER A 201 8.43 -22.33 0.69
C SER A 201 9.52 -22.54 1.75
N GLU A 202 9.26 -23.33 2.81
CA GLU A 202 10.29 -23.60 3.83
C GLU A 202 11.36 -24.58 3.33
N SER A 203 10.94 -25.59 2.56
CA SER A 203 11.84 -26.62 2.04
C SER A 203 11.16 -27.37 0.89
N PRO A 204 11.89 -27.71 -0.20
CA PRO A 204 11.30 -28.52 -1.25
C PRO A 204 10.75 -29.88 -0.78
N MET A 205 11.31 -30.41 0.32
CA MET A 205 10.90 -31.69 0.87
C MET A 205 9.57 -31.65 1.64
N SER A 206 9.05 -30.46 2.00
CA SER A 206 7.72 -30.33 2.63
C SER A 206 6.62 -30.93 1.74
N CYS A 207 6.79 -30.82 0.42
CA CYS A 207 5.87 -31.29 -0.60
C CYS A 207 5.86 -32.80 -0.85
N PHE A 208 6.71 -33.56 -0.15
CA PHE A 208 6.67 -35.03 -0.18
C PHE A 208 5.43 -35.59 0.54
N ALA A 209 4.90 -34.83 1.50
CA ALA A 209 3.67 -35.14 2.22
C ALA A 209 2.53 -34.23 1.76
N ARG A 210 1.35 -34.38 2.38
CA ARG A 210 0.28 -33.38 2.24
C ARG A 210 0.78 -32.08 2.87
N ALA A 211 0.89 -31.04 2.05
CA ALA A 211 1.24 -29.70 2.49
C ALA A 211 0.02 -28.78 2.32
N GLU A 212 -0.06 -27.72 3.11
CA GLU A 212 -1.24 -26.86 3.10
C GLU A 212 -1.42 -26.22 1.72
N LYS A 213 -2.69 -26.06 1.29
CA LYS A 213 -3.01 -25.42 0.01
C LYS A 213 -2.62 -23.94 0.00
N PHE A 214 -2.67 -23.29 1.16
CA PHE A 214 -2.49 -21.86 1.30
C PHE A 214 -1.20 -21.57 2.07
N ALA A 215 -0.43 -20.60 1.58
CA ALA A 215 0.68 -20.01 2.30
C ALA A 215 0.19 -19.23 3.54
N ASN A 216 1.13 -18.88 4.41
CA ASN A 216 0.90 -18.00 5.55
C ASN A 216 -0.23 -18.50 6.48
N ASP A 217 -0.31 -19.81 6.71
CA ASP A 217 -1.35 -20.48 7.51
C ASP A 217 -2.80 -20.14 7.05
N GLY A 218 -2.95 -19.77 5.77
CA GLY A 218 -4.22 -19.32 5.19
C GLY A 218 -4.70 -17.95 5.67
N ARG A 219 -3.82 -17.10 6.20
CA ARG A 219 -4.13 -15.70 6.51
C ARG A 219 -4.25 -14.88 5.22
N ASN A 220 -5.19 -13.93 5.20
CA ASN A 220 -5.44 -13.09 4.02
C ASN A 220 -4.55 -11.85 3.91
N GLY A 221 -3.83 -11.51 4.99
CA GLY A 221 -2.85 -10.42 4.99
C GLY A 221 -3.44 -9.01 5.05
N LEU A 222 -4.76 -8.82 5.19
CA LEU A 222 -5.38 -7.50 5.21
C LEU A 222 -5.56 -6.95 6.63
N LEU A 223 -5.28 -5.66 6.80
CA LEU A 223 -5.56 -4.91 8.02
C LEU A 223 -6.03 -3.50 7.64
N LEU A 224 -7.20 -3.10 8.13
CA LEU A 224 -7.73 -1.74 7.98
C LEU A 224 -7.48 -0.96 9.28
N LEU A 225 -6.84 0.20 9.19
CA LEU A 225 -6.62 1.13 10.29
C LEU A 225 -7.37 2.45 10.03
N SER A 226 -7.89 3.09 11.07
CA SER A 226 -8.62 4.34 10.93
C SER A 226 -8.52 5.21 12.19
N ARG A 227 -8.39 6.52 11.97
CA ARG A 227 -8.48 7.54 13.02
C ARG A 227 -9.93 7.77 13.48
N MET A 228 -10.87 7.34 12.65
CA MET A 228 -12.31 7.51 12.82
C MET A 228 -12.99 6.15 13.01
N PRO A 229 -14.19 6.10 13.62
CA PRO A 229 -14.94 4.86 13.76
C PRO A 229 -15.09 4.11 12.42
N ILE A 230 -14.82 2.80 12.47
CA ILE A 230 -15.06 1.87 11.35
C ILE A 230 -16.44 1.24 11.60
N ASP A 231 -17.42 1.65 10.81
CA ASP A 231 -18.78 1.17 10.92
C ASP A 231 -19.05 0.00 9.96
N GLU A 232 -19.79 -1.00 10.45
CA GLU A 232 -20.24 -2.16 9.67
C GLU A 232 -19.12 -2.89 8.89
N PRO A 233 -17.92 -3.15 9.47
CA PRO A 233 -16.88 -3.82 8.73
C PRO A 233 -17.28 -5.25 8.39
N ARG A 234 -17.04 -5.64 7.14
CA ARG A 234 -17.28 -7.00 6.63
C ARG A 234 -16.11 -7.44 5.76
N TYR A 235 -15.79 -8.72 5.83
CA TYR A 235 -14.88 -9.36 4.90
C TYR A 235 -15.65 -10.22 3.91
N THR A 236 -15.36 -10.04 2.62
CA THR A 236 -15.90 -10.88 1.55
C THR A 236 -14.74 -11.71 0.99
N GLU A 237 -14.78 -13.02 1.24
CA GLU A 237 -13.78 -13.96 0.73
C GLU A 237 -13.93 -14.14 -0.79
N PHE A 238 -12.81 -14.24 -1.49
CA PHE A 238 -12.79 -14.57 -2.91
C PHE A 238 -12.39 -16.04 -3.15
N PRO A 239 -12.90 -16.67 -4.22
CA PRO A 239 -12.29 -17.89 -4.76
C PRO A 239 -10.82 -17.61 -5.12
N THR A 240 -9.91 -18.44 -4.60
CA THR A 240 -8.47 -18.19 -4.68
C THR A 240 -7.65 -19.47 -4.56
N HIS A 241 -6.39 -19.38 -5.00
CA HIS A 241 -5.38 -20.43 -4.89
C HIS A 241 -4.08 -19.86 -4.30
N LEU A 242 -3.35 -20.71 -3.57
CA LEU A 242 -2.08 -20.39 -2.88
C LEU A 242 -2.18 -19.37 -1.74
N ILE A 243 -3.01 -18.35 -1.83
CA ILE A 243 -3.14 -17.31 -0.80
C ILE A 243 -4.62 -16.99 -0.61
N LYS A 244 -5.12 -16.91 0.63
CA LYS A 244 -6.50 -16.46 0.87
C LYS A 244 -6.63 -14.99 0.50
N ARG A 245 -7.59 -14.65 -0.36
CA ARG A 245 -7.83 -13.27 -0.83
C ARG A 245 -9.27 -12.87 -0.55
N GLY A 246 -9.50 -11.56 -0.51
CA GLY A 246 -10.80 -10.99 -0.24
C GLY A 246 -10.77 -9.48 -0.21
N VAL A 247 -11.89 -8.88 0.17
CA VAL A 247 -12.02 -7.44 0.38
C VAL A 247 -12.66 -7.18 1.73
N ILE A 248 -12.03 -6.30 2.51
CA ILE A 248 -12.65 -5.66 3.66
C ILE A 248 -13.48 -4.50 3.12
N THR A 249 -14.79 -4.49 3.36
CA THR A 249 -15.65 -3.34 3.12
C THR A 249 -16.12 -2.77 4.45
N ALA A 250 -16.04 -1.46 4.63
CA ALA A 250 -16.55 -0.78 5.82
C ALA A 250 -17.06 0.61 5.46
N LYS A 251 -17.70 1.28 6.43
CA LYS A 251 -18.03 2.71 6.35
C LYS A 251 -17.11 3.50 7.25
N VAL A 252 -16.59 4.60 6.72
CA VAL A 252 -15.82 5.58 7.49
C VAL A 252 -16.30 6.97 7.09
N ARG A 253 -16.94 7.68 8.04
CA ARG A 253 -17.72 8.90 7.75
C ARG A 253 -18.76 8.64 6.65
N ASP A 254 -18.75 9.45 5.60
CA ASP A 254 -19.69 9.39 4.49
C ASP A 254 -19.24 8.44 3.38
N PHE A 255 -18.06 7.85 3.51
CA PHE A 255 -17.45 6.97 2.51
C PHE A 255 -17.69 5.51 2.83
N GLN A 256 -17.89 4.73 1.77
CA GLN A 256 -17.59 3.31 1.82
C GLN A 256 -16.10 3.13 1.49
N VAL A 257 -15.41 2.29 2.24
CA VAL A 257 -14.01 1.95 1.99
C VAL A 257 -13.90 0.47 1.63
N GLN A 258 -13.02 0.16 0.68
CA GLN A 258 -12.67 -1.20 0.27
C GLN A 258 -11.15 -1.37 0.35
N CYS A 259 -10.72 -2.26 1.23
CA CYS A 259 -9.32 -2.63 1.43
C CYS A 259 -9.10 -4.05 0.90
N THR A 260 -8.20 -4.22 -0.07
CA THR A 260 -7.98 -5.51 -0.75
C THR A 260 -6.52 -5.75 -1.13
N HIS A 261 -6.23 -6.99 -1.54
CA HIS A 261 -5.01 -7.41 -2.19
C HIS A 261 -5.43 -8.46 -3.23
N LEU A 262 -5.37 -8.15 -4.53
CA LEU A 262 -5.83 -9.06 -5.59
C LEU A 262 -4.73 -10.05 -6.01
N THR A 263 -5.10 -11.17 -6.64
CA THR A 263 -4.14 -12.19 -7.12
C THR A 263 -3.18 -11.62 -8.17
N ALA A 264 -1.86 -11.72 -7.95
CA ALA A 264 -0.85 -11.36 -8.95
C ALA A 264 -0.77 -12.33 -10.13
N ASP A 265 -0.18 -11.89 -11.25
CA ASP A 265 0.22 -12.82 -12.31
C ASP A 265 1.52 -13.52 -11.90
N LEU A 266 1.37 -14.75 -11.40
CA LEU A 266 2.49 -15.52 -10.83
C LEU A 266 3.42 -16.14 -11.90
N GLY A 267 3.22 -15.82 -13.18
CA GLY A 267 4.14 -16.11 -14.28
C GLY A 267 4.47 -17.60 -14.43
N ARG A 268 5.60 -18.03 -13.85
CA ARG A 268 6.09 -19.42 -13.93
C ARG A 268 5.29 -20.41 -13.08
N ILE A 269 4.56 -19.92 -12.09
CA ILE A 269 3.74 -20.80 -11.24
C ILE A 269 2.52 -21.23 -12.08
N PRO A 270 2.29 -22.54 -12.30
CA PRO A 270 1.17 -22.99 -13.10
C PRO A 270 -0.15 -22.71 -12.37
N TYR A 271 -1.20 -22.41 -13.12
CA TYR A 271 -2.54 -22.32 -12.55
C TYR A 271 -3.10 -23.72 -12.26
N PRO A 272 -3.82 -23.95 -11.15
CA PRO A 272 -4.38 -25.26 -10.84
C PRO A 272 -5.36 -25.76 -11.91
N GLU A 273 -5.24 -27.03 -12.28
CA GLU A 273 -6.14 -27.64 -13.28
C GLU A 273 -7.57 -27.83 -12.72
N GLY A 274 -8.55 -27.86 -13.63
CA GLY A 274 -9.95 -28.22 -13.32
C GLY A 274 -10.74 -27.15 -12.56
N GLN A 275 -10.25 -25.91 -12.52
CA GLN A 275 -10.92 -24.78 -11.88
C GLN A 275 -11.93 -24.09 -12.82
N ALA A 276 -12.73 -23.18 -12.25
CA ALA A 276 -13.73 -22.41 -13.00
C ALA A 276 -13.10 -21.39 -13.96
N VAL A 277 -11.91 -20.91 -13.63
CA VAL A 277 -11.03 -20.10 -14.47
C VAL A 277 -9.73 -20.88 -14.75
N SER A 278 -8.89 -20.40 -15.65
CA SER A 278 -7.76 -21.17 -16.20
C SER A 278 -6.41 -20.47 -16.08
N SER A 279 -6.35 -19.25 -15.55
CA SER A 279 -5.11 -18.50 -15.36
C SER A 279 -5.19 -17.57 -14.15
N TRP A 280 -4.02 -17.10 -13.68
CA TRP A 280 -3.93 -16.09 -12.62
C TRP A 280 -4.60 -14.77 -13.02
N ALA A 281 -4.44 -14.37 -14.29
CA ALA A 281 -5.12 -13.18 -14.85
C ALA A 281 -6.65 -13.32 -14.85
N GLU A 282 -7.20 -14.50 -15.16
CA GLU A 282 -8.64 -14.74 -15.09
C GLU A 282 -9.16 -14.82 -13.65
N GLU A 283 -8.37 -15.38 -12.73
CA GLU A 283 -8.68 -15.35 -11.29
C GLU A 283 -8.72 -13.90 -10.77
N HIS A 284 -7.69 -13.11 -11.06
CA HIS A 284 -7.62 -11.70 -10.73
C HIS A 284 -8.86 -10.94 -11.22
N LEU A 285 -9.23 -11.10 -12.49
CA LEU A 285 -10.41 -10.43 -13.05
C LEU A 285 -11.71 -10.90 -12.37
N SER A 286 -11.82 -12.18 -12.04
CA SER A 286 -12.96 -12.71 -11.28
C SER A 286 -13.04 -12.09 -9.87
N GLN A 287 -11.91 -11.86 -9.21
CA GLN A 287 -11.85 -11.20 -7.90
C GLN A 287 -12.24 -9.72 -8.00
N ALA A 288 -11.74 -9.02 -9.03
CA ALA A 288 -12.12 -7.64 -9.31
C ALA A 288 -13.64 -7.48 -9.51
N ALA A 289 -14.28 -8.42 -10.21
CA ALA A 289 -15.73 -8.42 -10.38
C ALA A 289 -16.49 -8.60 -9.05
N LEU A 290 -16.04 -9.51 -8.17
CA LEU A 290 -16.65 -9.72 -6.84
C LEU A 290 -16.43 -8.51 -5.92
N MET A 291 -15.27 -7.86 -6.01
CA MET A 291 -14.97 -6.60 -5.33
C MET A 291 -15.92 -5.50 -5.78
N ALA A 292 -16.14 -5.35 -7.10
CA ALA A 292 -17.05 -4.38 -7.67
C ALA A 292 -18.51 -4.62 -7.25
N GLU A 293 -18.94 -5.89 -7.19
CA GLU A 293 -20.25 -6.29 -6.67
C GLU A 293 -20.37 -5.92 -5.18
N ALA A 294 -19.33 -6.18 -4.39
CA ALA A 294 -19.30 -5.81 -2.98
C ALA A 294 -19.43 -4.30 -2.77
N ALA A 295 -18.98 -3.45 -3.71
CA ALA A 295 -19.14 -2.00 -3.55
C ALA A 295 -20.58 -1.52 -3.70
N GLY A 296 -21.39 -2.20 -4.53
CA GLY A 296 -22.68 -1.68 -4.99
C GLY A 296 -22.54 -0.40 -5.85
N ASP A 297 -23.68 0.25 -6.11
CA ASP A 297 -23.79 1.29 -7.15
C ASP A 297 -24.16 2.69 -6.64
N GLN A 298 -24.29 2.90 -5.33
CA GLN A 298 -24.91 4.14 -4.81
C GLN A 298 -24.01 4.99 -3.91
N GLN A 299 -23.08 4.39 -3.18
CA GLN A 299 -22.23 5.12 -2.23
C GLN A 299 -20.87 5.44 -2.86
N CYS A 300 -20.37 6.65 -2.62
CA CYS A 300 -18.98 7.00 -2.92
C CYS A 300 -18.06 6.01 -2.19
N THR A 301 -17.34 5.22 -2.97
CA THR A 301 -16.52 4.10 -2.54
C THR A 301 -15.07 4.39 -2.87
N ILE A 302 -14.22 4.31 -1.86
CA ILE A 302 -12.77 4.42 -2.00
C ILE A 302 -12.21 3.00 -1.99
N LEU A 303 -11.67 2.55 -3.11
CA LEU A 303 -10.94 1.29 -3.22
C LEU A 303 -9.46 1.58 -3.08
N PHE A 304 -8.79 0.92 -2.15
CA PHE A 304 -7.36 1.09 -1.97
C PHE A 304 -6.70 -0.22 -1.55
N GLY A 305 -5.58 -0.53 -2.19
CA GLY A 305 -4.96 -1.84 -2.10
C GLY A 305 -3.84 -2.04 -3.10
N ASP A 306 -3.09 -3.11 -2.89
CA ASP A 306 -2.29 -3.75 -3.92
C ASP A 306 -3.23 -4.51 -4.86
N LEU A 307 -3.50 -3.92 -6.02
CA LEU A 307 -4.39 -4.51 -7.00
C LEU A 307 -3.66 -5.50 -7.91
N ASN A 308 -2.34 -5.67 -7.80
CA ASN A 308 -1.50 -6.45 -8.73
C ASN A 308 -1.85 -6.21 -10.21
N THR A 309 -2.24 -4.97 -10.53
CA THR A 309 -2.53 -4.55 -11.88
C THR A 309 -2.35 -3.05 -12.02
N GLY A 310 -1.96 -2.57 -13.19
CA GLY A 310 -1.75 -1.16 -13.44
C GLY A 310 -1.57 -0.83 -14.92
N PRO A 311 -1.75 0.44 -15.29
CA PRO A 311 -1.58 0.87 -16.66
C PRO A 311 -0.08 0.94 -17.04
N GLU A 312 0.20 0.78 -18.33
CA GLU A 312 1.53 1.08 -18.90
C GLU A 312 1.72 2.60 -19.00
N GLY A 313 2.93 3.09 -18.71
CA GLY A 313 3.25 4.52 -18.69
C GLY A 313 4.73 4.83 -18.86
N GLU A 314 5.12 6.11 -18.72
CA GLU A 314 6.53 6.50 -18.85
C GLU A 314 7.35 5.92 -17.68
N GLY A 315 8.23 4.97 -17.98
CA GLY A 315 9.05 4.29 -16.97
C GLY A 315 8.27 3.29 -16.11
N ILE A 316 7.00 3.01 -16.45
CA ILE A 316 6.12 2.06 -15.77
C ILE A 316 5.69 0.98 -16.78
N GLU A 317 6.00 -0.26 -16.46
CA GLU A 317 5.48 -1.43 -17.18
C GLU A 317 4.08 -1.76 -16.66
N GLY A 318 3.15 -1.94 -17.59
CA GLY A 318 1.78 -2.33 -17.25
C GLY A 318 1.74 -3.77 -16.76
N GLU A 319 1.15 -3.98 -15.59
CA GLU A 319 0.90 -5.31 -15.03
C GLU A 319 -0.58 -5.64 -15.20
N LEU A 320 -0.90 -6.73 -15.90
CA LEU A 320 -2.27 -7.08 -16.25
C LEU A 320 -3.10 -5.88 -16.77
N ALA A 321 -2.52 -5.01 -17.61
CA ALA A 321 -3.12 -3.72 -17.97
C ALA A 321 -4.58 -3.83 -18.50
N ASP A 322 -4.89 -4.91 -19.24
CA ASP A 322 -6.26 -5.18 -19.69
C ASP A 322 -7.24 -5.37 -18.51
N ASN A 323 -6.81 -5.99 -17.41
CA ASN A 323 -7.62 -6.14 -16.18
C ASN A 323 -7.75 -4.81 -15.43
N TYR A 324 -6.71 -3.99 -15.40
CA TYR A 324 -6.81 -2.62 -14.87
C TYR A 324 -7.88 -1.83 -15.62
N ASP A 325 -7.88 -1.90 -16.96
CA ASP A 325 -8.90 -1.26 -17.79
C ASP A 325 -10.31 -1.81 -17.50
N GLN A 326 -10.44 -3.10 -17.15
CA GLN A 326 -11.73 -3.65 -16.68
C GLN A 326 -12.15 -3.06 -15.33
N ILE A 327 -11.24 -2.90 -14.37
CA ILE A 327 -11.53 -2.26 -13.07
C ILE A 327 -12.01 -0.81 -13.29
N VAL A 328 -11.36 -0.07 -14.19
CA VAL A 328 -11.80 1.27 -14.60
C VAL A 328 -13.18 1.21 -15.26
N GLY A 329 -13.42 0.23 -16.13
CA GLY A 329 -14.72 -0.03 -16.75
C GLY A 329 -15.83 -0.39 -15.76
N MET A 330 -15.50 -0.91 -14.57
CA MET A 330 -16.42 -1.15 -13.46
C MET A 330 -16.76 0.12 -12.64
N GLY A 331 -16.22 1.27 -13.06
CA GLY A 331 -16.48 2.58 -12.47
C GLY A 331 -15.48 3.02 -11.41
N TYR A 332 -14.38 2.29 -11.21
CA TYR A 332 -13.28 2.70 -10.33
C TYR A 332 -12.31 3.57 -11.10
N LEU A 333 -12.45 4.88 -10.97
CA LEU A 333 -11.61 5.85 -11.65
C LEU A 333 -10.33 6.10 -10.83
N PRO A 334 -9.16 6.24 -11.48
CA PRO A 334 -8.00 6.78 -10.80
C PRO A 334 -8.31 8.19 -10.28
N GLY A 335 -7.79 8.52 -9.10
CA GLY A 335 -7.74 9.91 -8.63
C GLY A 335 -6.74 10.73 -9.45
N ASP A 336 -6.20 11.79 -8.86
CA ASP A 336 -5.08 12.54 -9.44
C ASP A 336 -3.76 11.74 -9.32
N ASP A 337 -3.65 10.68 -10.11
CA ASP A 337 -2.63 9.62 -10.02
C ASP A 337 -1.31 9.92 -10.75
N GLN A 338 -1.18 11.10 -11.36
CA GLN A 338 -0.08 11.39 -12.28
C GLN A 338 1.30 11.41 -11.60
N ASP A 339 1.34 11.71 -10.30
CA ASP A 339 2.58 11.90 -9.55
C ASP A 339 3.03 10.69 -8.71
N VAL A 340 2.26 9.59 -8.69
CA VAL A 340 2.59 8.42 -7.84
C VAL A 340 3.83 7.66 -8.35
N GLY A 341 4.09 7.65 -9.66
CA GLY A 341 5.17 6.85 -10.24
C GLY A 341 4.97 5.34 -10.00
N CYS A 342 6.05 4.57 -9.90
CA CYS A 342 5.98 3.15 -9.56
C CYS A 342 5.76 2.94 -8.06
N THR A 343 5.06 1.87 -7.72
CA THR A 343 4.85 1.41 -6.34
C THR A 343 5.64 0.14 -6.07
N HIS A 344 5.88 -0.68 -7.09
CA HIS A 344 6.83 -1.79 -7.06
C HIS A 344 7.93 -1.50 -8.09
N CYS A 345 9.06 -0.99 -7.62
CA CYS A 345 10.05 -0.32 -8.47
C CYS A 345 11.35 -1.11 -8.62
N ALA A 346 11.92 -1.12 -9.83
CA ALA A 346 13.27 -1.66 -10.09
C ALA A 346 14.38 -1.00 -9.25
N SER A 347 14.16 0.25 -8.82
CA SER A 347 15.08 0.97 -7.95
C SER A 347 14.99 0.58 -6.47
N ASN A 348 13.92 -0.11 -6.07
CA ASN A 348 13.79 -0.61 -4.72
C ASN A 348 14.75 -1.81 -4.56
N PRO A 349 15.72 -1.76 -3.62
CA PRO A 349 16.71 -2.82 -3.46
C PRO A 349 16.12 -4.19 -3.10
N MET A 350 14.84 -4.25 -2.71
CA MET A 350 14.16 -5.49 -2.32
C MET A 350 13.46 -6.22 -3.48
N VAL A 351 13.22 -5.56 -4.62
CA VAL A 351 12.45 -6.13 -5.75
C VAL A 351 13.28 -7.09 -6.62
N GLY A 352 14.62 -6.95 -6.63
CA GLY A 352 15.53 -7.84 -7.36
C GLY A 352 15.41 -7.83 -8.89
N GLY A 353 14.59 -6.95 -9.48
CA GLY A 353 14.26 -6.91 -10.92
C GLY A 353 14.60 -5.60 -11.62
N SER A 354 14.47 -5.58 -12.95
CA SER A 354 14.66 -4.38 -13.80
C SER A 354 13.37 -3.66 -14.16
N HIS A 355 12.24 -4.15 -13.67
CA HIS A 355 10.90 -3.70 -14.03
C HIS A 355 10.30 -2.85 -12.92
N SER A 356 9.57 -1.82 -13.30
CA SER A 356 8.85 -0.95 -12.39
C SER A 356 7.38 -0.98 -12.76
N SER A 357 6.51 -1.36 -11.83
CA SER A 357 5.06 -1.37 -12.02
C SER A 357 4.38 -0.45 -11.00
N ARG A 358 3.16 -0.02 -11.34
CA ARG A 358 2.28 0.75 -10.46
C ARG A 358 1.04 -0.10 -10.18
N ILE A 359 1.10 -0.87 -9.11
CA ILE A 359 0.10 -1.89 -8.77
C ILE A 359 -0.65 -1.59 -7.47
N ASP A 360 -0.15 -0.66 -6.66
CA ASP A 360 -0.85 -0.13 -5.51
C ASP A 360 -1.65 1.10 -5.93
N HIS A 361 -2.94 1.15 -5.60
CA HIS A 361 -3.83 2.21 -6.06
C HIS A 361 -4.74 2.73 -4.96
N VAL A 362 -5.19 3.97 -5.12
CA VAL A 362 -6.41 4.51 -4.50
C VAL A 362 -7.35 4.95 -5.62
N LEU A 363 -8.43 4.20 -5.82
CA LEU A 363 -9.42 4.42 -6.88
C LEU A 363 -10.77 4.84 -6.30
N LEU A 364 -11.52 5.63 -7.06
CA LEU A 364 -12.79 6.20 -6.66
C LEU A 364 -13.94 5.63 -7.49
N LYS A 365 -15.00 5.18 -6.82
CA LYS A 365 -16.24 4.72 -7.48
C LYS A 365 -17.44 5.46 -6.94
N ASN A 366 -18.30 5.97 -7.83
CA ASN A 366 -19.48 6.78 -7.49
C ASN A 366 -19.17 8.03 -6.66
N CYS A 367 -17.94 8.53 -6.75
CA CYS A 367 -17.51 9.78 -6.16
C CYS A 367 -17.45 10.85 -7.26
N ASP A 368 -17.62 12.12 -6.91
CA ASP A 368 -17.22 13.20 -7.81
C ASP A 368 -15.68 13.15 -7.96
N PRO A 369 -15.12 12.91 -9.16
CA PRO A 369 -13.68 12.87 -9.35
C PRO A 369 -13.00 14.18 -8.98
N ALA A 370 -13.73 15.30 -9.01
CA ALA A 370 -13.21 16.59 -8.58
C ALA A 370 -12.84 16.63 -7.08
N HIS A 371 -13.32 15.66 -6.28
CA HIS A 371 -12.90 15.49 -4.90
C HIS A 371 -11.47 14.95 -4.76
N ALA A 372 -10.89 14.24 -5.74
CA ALA A 372 -9.49 13.84 -5.66
C ALA A 372 -8.60 15.05 -5.97
N VAL A 373 -7.89 15.56 -4.96
CA VAL A 373 -7.08 16.79 -5.11
C VAL A 373 -5.60 16.49 -5.29
N ALA A 374 -5.13 15.36 -4.76
CA ALA A 374 -3.75 14.91 -4.96
C ALA A 374 -3.63 13.42 -4.69
N SER A 375 -2.64 12.78 -5.33
CA SER A 375 -2.09 11.53 -4.83
C SER A 375 -0.57 11.49 -5.01
N PHE A 376 0.10 10.82 -4.09
CA PHE A 376 1.56 10.75 -4.06
C PHE A 376 2.03 9.44 -3.45
N ARG A 377 3.27 9.09 -3.76
CA ARG A 377 3.95 7.93 -3.19
C ARG A 377 4.35 8.19 -1.74
N SER A 378 4.09 7.24 -0.86
CA SER A 378 4.47 7.25 0.56
C SER A 378 5.42 6.10 0.88
N PHE A 379 6.12 6.19 2.02
CA PHE A 379 7.10 5.17 2.48
C PHE A 379 8.25 4.91 1.48
N ASP A 380 8.67 5.95 0.75
CA ASP A 380 9.76 5.88 -0.25
C ASP A 380 11.14 6.16 0.35
N GLU A 381 11.17 6.62 1.60
CA GLU A 381 12.39 6.99 2.29
C GLU A 381 13.31 5.77 2.48
N PRO A 382 14.63 5.92 2.23
CA PRO A 382 15.58 4.88 2.55
C PRO A 382 15.67 4.69 4.06
N ILE A 383 15.81 3.43 4.49
CA ILE A 383 16.12 3.10 5.88
C ILE A 383 17.47 2.44 6.00
N THR A 384 18.08 2.57 7.17
CA THR A 384 19.26 1.79 7.55
C THR A 384 18.84 0.67 8.48
N ILE A 385 19.11 -0.58 8.08
CA ILE A 385 18.89 -1.76 8.91
C ILE A 385 20.23 -2.39 9.29
N VAL A 386 20.27 -3.07 10.44
CA VAL A 386 21.46 -3.78 10.90
C VAL A 386 21.25 -5.28 10.72
N ASN A 387 22.04 -5.89 9.82
CA ASN A 387 22.05 -7.34 9.62
C ASN A 387 23.45 -7.89 9.94
N GLU A 388 23.53 -8.84 10.88
CA GLU A 388 24.80 -9.43 11.34
C GLU A 388 25.90 -8.41 11.71
N GLY A 389 25.49 -7.27 12.29
CA GLY A 389 26.39 -6.19 12.67
C GLY A 389 26.87 -5.29 11.52
N ARG A 390 26.29 -5.43 10.32
CA ARG A 390 26.51 -4.54 9.18
C ARG A 390 25.30 -3.65 8.96
N GLU A 391 25.55 -2.36 8.75
CA GLU A 391 24.53 -1.43 8.29
C GLU A 391 24.30 -1.63 6.79
N LEU A 392 23.03 -1.76 6.41
CA LEU A 392 22.58 -1.91 5.03
C LEU A 392 21.51 -0.85 4.76
N GLU A 393 21.61 -0.18 3.62
CA GLU A 393 20.49 0.62 3.11
C GLU A 393 19.41 -0.33 2.59
N SER A 394 18.15 -0.07 2.97
CA SER A 394 16.98 -0.86 2.61
C SER A 394 15.78 0.08 2.38
N ARG A 395 14.60 -0.52 2.23
CA ARG A 395 13.28 0.13 2.29
C ARG A 395 12.41 -0.54 3.34
N TYR A 396 11.28 0.10 3.66
CA TYR A 396 10.30 -0.44 4.61
C TYR A 396 9.64 -1.71 4.08
N SER A 397 9.42 -1.78 2.77
CA SER A 397 8.85 -2.90 2.02
C SER A 397 9.45 -2.92 0.60
N ASP A 398 9.23 -4.00 -0.15
CA ASP A 398 9.44 -4.06 -1.60
C ASP A 398 8.42 -3.22 -2.38
N HIS A 399 7.33 -2.82 -1.71
CA HIS A 399 6.38 -1.83 -2.20
C HIS A 399 6.57 -0.45 -1.54
N TYR A 400 6.24 0.59 -2.29
CA TYR A 400 5.96 1.92 -1.78
C TYR A 400 4.45 2.11 -1.62
N GLY A 401 4.03 2.87 -0.62
CA GLY A 401 2.62 3.18 -0.42
C GLY A 401 2.11 4.23 -1.39
N VAL A 402 0.78 4.34 -1.44
CA VAL A 402 0.09 5.42 -2.16
C VAL A 402 -0.85 6.11 -1.19
N THR A 403 -0.72 7.43 -1.10
CA THR A 403 -1.62 8.29 -0.31
C THR A 403 -2.41 9.17 -1.27
N ALA A 404 -3.74 9.18 -1.12
CA ALA A 404 -4.63 10.09 -1.83
C ALA A 404 -5.31 11.05 -0.85
N VAL A 405 -5.46 12.30 -1.28
CA VAL A 405 -6.13 13.38 -0.55
C VAL A 405 -7.45 13.68 -1.24
N LEU A 406 -8.55 13.52 -0.52
CA LEU A 406 -9.89 13.82 -1.02
C LEU A 406 -10.45 15.04 -0.33
N SER A 407 -10.74 16.09 -1.11
CA SER A 407 -11.43 17.26 -0.60
C SER A 407 -12.94 17.04 -0.56
N LEU A 408 -13.55 17.42 0.55
CA LEU A 408 -14.99 17.32 0.76
C LEU A 408 -15.79 18.46 0.10
N PHE A 409 -15.10 19.40 -0.56
CA PHE A 409 -15.67 20.61 -1.14
C PHE A 409 -15.25 20.86 -2.58
N ALA A 410 -15.30 19.85 -3.46
CA ALA A 410 -15.08 20.12 -4.87
C ALA A 410 -16.22 20.98 -5.45
N ASN A 411 -15.97 22.29 -5.46
CA ASN A 411 -16.61 23.37 -6.20
C ASN A 411 -18.08 23.15 -6.59
N ALA A 412 -18.98 23.45 -5.66
CA ALA A 412 -20.38 23.68 -6.01
C ALA A 412 -20.61 24.99 -6.81
N ASP A 413 -19.70 25.98 -6.78
CA ASP A 413 -19.92 27.26 -7.47
C ASP A 413 -18.60 28.00 -7.78
N LEU A 414 -18.10 27.87 -9.01
CA LEU A 414 -17.22 28.85 -9.67
C LEU A 414 -17.70 29.04 -11.12
N GLU A 415 -18.94 29.52 -11.30
CA GLU A 415 -19.41 30.15 -12.54
C GLU A 415 -19.49 31.68 -12.40
#